data_AF-A0A5K1JXD4-F1
#
_entry.id   AF-A0A5K1JXD4-F1
#
_cell.length_a   1.000
_cell.length_b   1.000
_cell.length_c   1.000
_cell.angle_alpha   90.00
_cell.angle_beta   90.00
_cell.angle_gamma   90.00
#
_symmetry.space_group_name_H-M   'P 1'
#
loop_
_entity.id
_entity.type
_entity.pdbx_description
1 polymer ?
#
loop_
_entity_poly.entity_id
_entity_poly.type
_entity_poly.pdbx_seq_one_letter_code
_entity_poly.pdbx_strand_id
1 'polypeptide(L)'
;MIGALPHLLHLDIEHCWSRSYGASPIPDIDAPKLRSLSLVNYASLNIATATVFEACLEYPAAFSKLRILDIRLPGGYADPFDRFLQTVGPSLRELTIGVRPDAVLMRPLTLANCCGLRLLNFELKLKRPTRGEDHLLWLAPLLDSVQAPKLRRVKFVFRAQNANLKDWEAFDWNNISHILDNPRFTSVREVLFYVTHCDLPETTVASLIHKRLGALGHRGLRVTQRM
;
A
#
# COMPACT_ATOMS: atom_id res chain seq x y z
N MET A 1 22.17 -11.46 6.35
CA MET A 1 21.23 -12.22 7.21
C MET A 1 20.15 -12.96 6.39
N ILE A 2 19.54 -12.37 5.34
CA ILE A 2 18.57 -13.08 4.48
C ILE A 2 19.24 -14.14 3.60
N GLY A 3 20.40 -13.88 2.99
CA GLY A 3 21.13 -14.86 2.17
C GLY A 3 21.59 -16.12 2.92
N ALA A 4 21.59 -16.09 4.26
CA ALA A 4 21.87 -17.26 5.11
C ALA A 4 20.64 -18.17 5.31
N LEU A 5 19.47 -17.77 4.80
CA LEU A 5 18.19 -18.46 4.97
C LEU A 5 17.59 -18.83 3.61
N PRO A 6 18.20 -19.76 2.84
CA PRO A 6 17.80 -20.10 1.47
C PRO A 6 16.42 -20.78 1.36
N HIS A 7 15.81 -21.09 2.51
CA HIS A 7 14.48 -21.70 2.60
C HIS A 7 13.42 -20.77 3.18
N LEU A 8 13.77 -19.51 3.43
CA LEU A 8 12.83 -18.51 3.94
C LEU A 8 11.70 -18.29 2.92
N LEU A 9 10.47 -18.53 3.36
CA LEU A 9 9.25 -18.34 2.55
C LEU A 9 8.56 -17.01 2.88
N HIS A 10 8.61 -16.61 4.14
CA HIS A 10 7.94 -15.44 4.68
C HIS A 10 8.95 -14.63 5.48
N LEU A 11 9.05 -13.35 5.18
CA LEU A 11 9.82 -12.40 5.95
C LEU A 11 8.92 -11.25 6.35
N ASP A 12 8.79 -11.08 7.65
CA ASP A 12 8.07 -9.97 8.25
C ASP A 12 9.04 -9.18 9.12
N ILE A 13 9.20 -7.89 8.81
CA ILE A 13 10.07 -6.96 9.52
C ILE A 13 9.21 -5.85 10.13
N GLU A 14 8.07 -6.22 10.69
CA GLU A 14 7.31 -5.39 11.61
C GLU A 14 8.06 -5.24 12.94
N HIS A 15 8.25 -3.99 13.39
CA HIS A 15 8.68 -3.68 14.76
C HIS A 15 10.08 -4.16 15.20
N CYS A 16 11.06 -4.35 14.30
CA CYS A 16 12.44 -4.58 14.73
C CYS A 16 13.02 -3.31 15.41
N TRP A 17 13.04 -3.25 16.74
CA TRP A 17 13.70 -2.16 17.46
C TRP A 17 15.20 -2.44 17.53
N SER A 18 15.96 -1.95 16.55
CA SER A 18 17.42 -1.92 16.64
C SER A 18 17.87 -0.54 17.11
N ARG A 19 18.58 -0.48 18.25
CA ARG A 19 19.23 0.74 18.77
C ARG A 19 20.53 1.10 18.03
N SER A 20 21.04 0.19 17.21
CA SER A 20 22.25 0.41 16.43
C SER A 20 21.92 1.32 15.25
N TYR A 21 22.81 2.27 14.94
CA TYR A 21 22.77 3.22 13.81
C TYR A 21 24.04 3.08 12.95
N GLY A 22 24.53 1.85 12.76
CA GLY A 22 25.63 1.58 11.82
C GLY A 22 25.09 1.32 10.41
N ALA A 23 25.73 1.88 9.39
CA ALA A 23 25.55 1.41 8.03
C ALA A 23 25.92 -0.08 7.98
N SER A 24 24.91 -0.95 7.87
CA SER A 24 25.18 -2.35 7.57
C SER A 24 25.47 -2.45 6.07
N PRO A 25 26.55 -3.11 5.65
CA PRO A 25 26.74 -3.42 4.24
C PRO A 25 25.50 -4.18 3.75
N ILE A 26 24.98 -3.78 2.60
CA ILE A 26 23.85 -4.46 1.97
C ILE A 26 24.34 -5.88 1.67
N PRO A 27 23.84 -6.92 2.38
CA PRO A 27 24.35 -8.26 2.17
C PRO A 27 23.95 -8.71 0.78
N ASP A 28 24.79 -9.51 0.11
CA ASP A 28 24.37 -10.25 -1.07
C ASP A 28 23.15 -11.11 -0.68
N ILE A 29 22.00 -10.82 -1.30
CA ILE A 29 20.72 -11.45 -0.97
C ILE A 29 20.38 -12.42 -2.08
N ASP A 30 20.59 -13.72 -1.81
CA ASP A 30 19.88 -14.77 -2.53
C ASP A 30 18.75 -15.31 -1.65
N ALA A 31 17.51 -14.93 -2.00
CA ALA A 31 16.29 -15.37 -1.31
C ALA A 31 15.35 -16.13 -2.27
N PRO A 32 15.82 -17.23 -2.90
CA PRO A 32 15.20 -17.78 -4.11
C PRO A 32 13.88 -18.50 -3.84
N LYS A 33 13.44 -18.62 -2.58
CA LYS A 33 12.17 -19.21 -2.18
C LYS A 33 11.21 -18.19 -1.53
N LEU A 34 11.63 -16.95 -1.30
CA LEU A 34 10.81 -15.96 -0.62
C LEU A 34 9.53 -15.66 -1.41
N ARG A 35 8.38 -15.79 -0.74
CA ARG A 35 7.05 -15.60 -1.32
C ARG A 35 6.30 -14.43 -0.70
N SER A 36 6.59 -14.10 0.55
CA SER A 36 5.92 -13.03 1.29
C SER A 36 6.94 -12.13 1.94
N LEU A 37 6.79 -10.82 1.73
CA LEU A 37 7.64 -9.80 2.33
C LEU A 37 6.76 -8.69 2.91
N SER A 38 6.93 -8.41 4.21
CA SER A 38 6.33 -7.26 4.88
C SER A 38 7.42 -6.31 5.36
N LEU A 39 7.37 -5.07 4.87
CA LEU A 39 8.28 -3.96 5.21
C LEU A 39 7.45 -2.79 5.74
N VAL A 40 6.88 -2.98 6.92
CA VAL A 40 6.05 -1.98 7.60
C VAL A 40 6.84 -1.36 8.76
N ASN A 41 7.26 -0.11 8.61
CA ASN A 41 7.86 0.65 9.71
C ASN A 41 7.31 2.08 9.80
N TYR A 42 6.74 2.40 10.97
CA TYR A 42 6.14 3.70 11.29
C TYR A 42 7.10 4.65 12.02
N ALA A 43 8.24 4.16 12.51
CA ALA A 43 9.31 4.96 13.09
C ALA A 43 10.44 5.19 12.07
N SER A 44 11.43 6.04 12.38
CA SER A 44 12.70 6.09 11.63
C SER A 44 13.13 4.68 11.27
N LEU A 45 13.32 4.40 9.97
CA LEU A 45 13.65 3.06 9.46
C LEU A 45 14.69 2.42 10.39
N ASN A 46 14.27 1.39 11.13
CA ASN A 46 15.22 0.60 11.90
C ASN A 46 16.20 -0.02 10.90
N ILE A 47 17.45 -0.29 11.33
CA ILE A 47 18.47 -0.80 10.41
C ILE A 47 18.00 -2.03 9.63
N ALA A 48 17.26 -2.94 10.25
CA ALA A 48 16.83 -4.17 9.60
C ALA A 48 15.88 -3.87 8.43
N THR A 49 14.83 -3.08 8.65
CA THR A 49 13.91 -2.63 7.60
C THR A 49 14.65 -1.82 6.55
N ALA A 50 15.55 -0.89 6.94
CA ALA A 50 16.36 -0.11 6.01
C ALA A 50 17.21 -1.03 5.11
N THR A 51 17.94 -1.97 5.70
CA THR A 51 18.85 -2.88 4.97
C THR A 51 18.08 -3.73 3.96
N VAL A 52 16.92 -4.27 4.36
CA VAL A 52 16.12 -5.10 3.45
C VAL A 52 15.43 -4.26 2.39
N PHE A 53 15.00 -3.05 2.73
CA PHE A 53 14.45 -2.10 1.77
C PHE A 53 15.50 -1.71 0.72
N GLU A 54 16.71 -1.32 1.14
CA GLU A 54 17.84 -1.04 0.24
C GLU A 54 18.17 -2.26 -0.64
N ALA A 55 18.19 -3.47 -0.06
CA ALA A 55 18.41 -4.67 -0.85
C ALA A 55 17.31 -4.94 -1.89
N CYS A 56 16.06 -4.57 -1.62
CA CYS A 56 15.01 -4.62 -2.63
C CYS A 56 15.31 -3.67 -3.79
N LEU A 57 15.87 -2.49 -3.51
CA LEU A 57 16.22 -1.50 -4.53
C LEU A 57 17.45 -1.90 -5.33
N GLU A 58 18.47 -2.46 -4.68
CA GLU A 58 19.75 -2.84 -5.32
C GLU A 58 19.66 -4.19 -6.04
N TYR A 59 18.96 -5.18 -5.48
CA TYR A 59 18.88 -6.55 -5.98
C TYR A 59 17.43 -7.01 -6.24
N PRO A 60 16.64 -6.31 -7.08
CA PRO A 60 15.22 -6.61 -7.28
C PRO A 60 14.98 -8.04 -7.82
N ALA A 61 15.91 -8.58 -8.60
CA ALA A 61 15.82 -9.93 -9.16
C ALA A 61 15.80 -11.04 -8.09
N ALA A 62 16.44 -10.82 -6.93
CA ALA A 62 16.43 -11.75 -5.81
C ALA A 62 15.01 -11.98 -5.23
N PHE A 63 14.11 -11.02 -5.47
CA PHE A 63 12.73 -11.02 -4.99
C PHE A 63 11.71 -11.37 -6.08
N SER A 64 12.15 -11.77 -7.27
CA SER A 64 11.30 -12.07 -8.44
C SER A 64 10.25 -13.19 -8.24
N LYS A 65 10.32 -13.92 -7.13
CA LYS A 65 9.36 -14.98 -6.76
C LYS A 65 8.32 -14.55 -5.74
N LEU A 66 8.35 -13.30 -5.27
CA LEU A 66 7.39 -12.73 -4.35
C LEU A 66 5.97 -12.82 -4.92
N ARG A 67 5.04 -13.24 -4.06
CA ARG A 67 3.60 -13.31 -4.32
C ARG A 67 2.83 -12.29 -3.49
N ILE A 68 3.33 -11.99 -2.30
CA ILE A 68 2.71 -11.08 -1.34
C ILE A 68 3.76 -10.03 -0.97
N LEU A 69 3.38 -8.77 -1.09
CA LEU A 69 4.20 -7.63 -0.70
C LEU A 69 3.36 -6.68 0.14
N ASP A 70 3.79 -6.41 1.37
CA ASP A 70 3.28 -5.30 2.18
C ASP A 70 4.38 -4.29 2.39
N ILE A 71 4.10 -3.03 2.08
CA ILE A 71 5.08 -1.96 2.21
C ILE A 71 4.49 -0.65 2.70
N ARG A 72 5.27 0.05 3.52
CA ARG A 72 5.09 1.47 3.83
C ARG A 72 6.22 2.28 3.20
N LEU A 73 5.91 3.07 2.18
CA LEU A 73 6.90 3.88 1.49
C LEU A 73 7.28 5.13 2.31
N PRO A 74 8.58 5.36 2.57
CA PRO A 74 9.07 6.64 3.04
C PRO A 74 9.07 7.68 1.91
N GLY A 75 9.12 8.96 2.28
CA GLY A 75 9.30 10.05 1.31
C GLY A 75 10.58 9.91 0.51
N GLY A 76 10.53 10.27 -0.78
CA GLY A 76 11.69 10.25 -1.68
C GLY A 76 12.03 8.89 -2.31
N TYR A 77 11.35 7.80 -1.93
CA TYR A 77 11.64 6.45 -2.46
C TYR A 77 10.66 5.97 -3.54
N ALA A 78 9.83 6.85 -4.09
CA ALA A 78 8.88 6.51 -5.15
C ALA A 78 9.60 5.92 -6.39
N ASP A 79 10.59 6.64 -6.93
CA ASP A 79 11.27 6.26 -8.17
C ASP A 79 12.11 4.97 -8.03
N PRO A 80 12.93 4.79 -6.97
CA PRO A 80 13.62 3.52 -6.77
C PRO A 80 12.65 2.35 -6.61
N PHE A 81 11.56 2.56 -5.88
CA PHE A 81 10.59 1.51 -5.63
C PHE A 81 9.78 1.14 -6.88
N ASP A 82 9.55 2.08 -7.79
CA ASP A 82 8.93 1.78 -9.07
C ASP A 82 9.74 0.75 -9.86
N ARG A 83 11.08 0.90 -9.93
CA ARG A 83 11.97 -0.09 -10.57
C ARG A 83 11.89 -1.47 -9.91
N PHE A 84 11.76 -1.51 -8.59
CA PHE A 84 11.53 -2.76 -7.88
C PHE A 84 10.21 -3.42 -8.31
N LEU A 85 9.11 -2.66 -8.34
CA LEU A 85 7.80 -3.15 -8.77
C LEU A 85 7.78 -3.57 -10.25
N GLN A 86 8.55 -2.93 -11.12
CA GLN A 86 8.71 -3.39 -12.51
C GLN A 86 9.27 -4.82 -12.57
N THR A 87 10.16 -5.18 -11.64
CA THR A 87 10.81 -6.49 -11.59
C THR A 87 9.94 -7.55 -10.90
N VAL A 88 9.37 -7.24 -9.73
CA VAL A 88 8.60 -8.23 -8.95
C VAL A 88 7.11 -8.24 -9.30
N GLY A 89 6.59 -7.18 -9.91
CA GLY A 89 5.19 -7.00 -10.26
C GLY A 89 4.55 -8.19 -10.98
N PRO A 90 5.19 -8.79 -12.00
CA PRO A 90 4.62 -9.92 -12.72
C PRO A 90 4.32 -11.15 -11.84
N SER A 91 5.05 -11.35 -10.74
CA SER A 91 4.85 -12.46 -9.82
C SER A 91 3.85 -12.15 -8.70
N LEU A 92 3.62 -10.87 -8.38
CA LEU A 92 2.75 -10.46 -7.28
C LEU A 92 1.28 -10.89 -7.51
N ARG A 93 0.65 -11.28 -6.40
CA ARG A 93 -0.76 -11.66 -6.28
C ARG A 93 -1.47 -10.78 -5.27
N GLU A 94 -0.75 -10.32 -4.27
CA GLU A 94 -1.28 -9.47 -3.21
C GLU A 94 -0.29 -8.34 -2.99
N LEU A 95 -0.80 -7.10 -3.02
CA LEU A 95 -0.03 -5.91 -2.73
C LEU A 95 -0.78 -5.08 -1.69
N THR A 96 -0.12 -4.80 -0.58
CA THR A 96 -0.52 -3.77 0.35
C THR A 96 0.49 -2.62 0.27
N ILE A 97 0.00 -1.41 0.05
CA ILE A 97 0.83 -0.22 -0.06
C ILE A 97 0.28 0.90 0.83
N GLY A 98 1.15 1.50 1.63
CA GLY A 98 0.90 2.74 2.34
C GLY A 98 2.00 3.74 2.05
N VAL A 99 1.66 5.02 2.01
CA VAL A 99 2.63 6.11 1.88
C VAL A 99 2.61 6.90 3.18
N ARG A 100 3.79 7.23 3.72
CA ARG A 100 3.83 8.03 4.94
C ARG A 100 3.26 9.44 4.69
N PRO A 101 2.54 10.05 5.65
CA PRO A 101 1.94 11.37 5.45
C PRO A 101 2.94 12.51 5.21
N ASP A 102 4.19 12.34 5.64
CA ASP A 102 5.30 13.27 5.44
C ASP A 102 6.05 13.03 4.12
N ALA A 103 5.65 12.02 3.36
CA ALA A 103 6.24 11.70 2.07
C ALA A 103 5.61 12.55 0.96
N VAL A 104 6.43 13.35 0.28
CA VAL A 104 6.06 13.90 -1.03
C VAL A 104 6.46 12.88 -2.08
N LEU A 105 5.49 12.38 -2.85
CA LEU A 105 5.79 11.60 -4.04
C LEU A 105 6.04 12.59 -5.19
N MET A 106 7.31 12.77 -5.55
CA MET A 106 7.71 13.64 -6.66
C MET A 106 7.22 13.13 -8.02
N ARG A 107 6.95 11.82 -8.12
CA ARG A 107 6.36 11.15 -9.28
C ARG A 107 5.39 10.06 -8.82
N PRO A 108 4.32 9.80 -9.58
CA PRO A 108 3.39 8.72 -9.27
C PRO A 108 4.07 7.37 -9.50
N LEU A 109 4.05 6.53 -8.48
CA LEU A 109 4.37 5.11 -8.59
C LEU A 109 3.36 4.44 -9.55
N THR A 110 3.79 3.45 -10.33
CA THR A 110 2.89 2.71 -11.24
C THR A 110 2.75 1.22 -10.86
N LEU A 111 1.52 0.70 -10.97
CA LEU A 111 1.18 -0.71 -10.82
C LEU A 111 0.97 -1.41 -12.16
N ALA A 112 1.38 -0.80 -13.28
CA ALA A 112 1.16 -1.32 -14.62
C ALA A 112 1.78 -2.72 -14.84
N ASN A 113 2.90 -3.02 -14.19
CA ASN A 113 3.55 -4.34 -14.29
C ASN A 113 2.99 -5.39 -13.33
N CYS A 114 2.07 -5.00 -12.44
CA CYS A 114 1.48 -5.87 -11.44
C CYS A 114 0.27 -6.66 -12.01
N CYS A 115 0.40 -7.20 -13.22
CA CYS A 115 -0.71 -7.82 -13.97
C CYS A 115 -1.28 -9.08 -13.29
N GLY A 116 -0.51 -9.68 -12.38
CA GLY A 116 -0.86 -10.88 -11.64
C GLY A 116 -1.74 -10.64 -10.42
N LEU A 117 -1.98 -9.39 -10.02
CA LEU A 117 -2.67 -9.06 -8.77
C LEU A 117 -4.10 -9.61 -8.71
N ARG A 118 -4.45 -10.03 -7.49
CA ARG A 118 -5.77 -10.51 -7.09
C ARG A 118 -6.33 -9.68 -5.95
N LEU A 119 -5.47 -9.25 -5.02
CA LEU A 119 -5.81 -8.39 -3.90
C LEU A 119 -4.92 -7.14 -3.94
N LEU A 120 -5.54 -5.98 -3.80
CA LEU A 120 -4.86 -4.69 -3.70
C LEU A 120 -5.38 -3.93 -2.47
N ASN A 121 -4.49 -3.60 -1.56
CA ASN A 121 -4.81 -2.91 -0.33
C ASN A 121 -4.06 -1.57 -0.28
N PHE A 122 -4.75 -0.51 0.09
CA PHE A 122 -4.17 0.80 0.36
C PHE A 122 -4.28 1.11 1.83
N GLU A 123 -3.16 1.51 2.44
CA GLU A 123 -3.15 1.98 3.81
C GLU A 123 -2.97 3.49 3.86
N LEU A 124 -3.98 4.13 4.44
CA LEU A 124 -4.21 5.56 4.37
C LEU A 124 -4.33 6.11 5.79
N LYS A 125 -3.63 7.20 6.08
CA LYS A 125 -3.91 8.01 7.27
C LYS A 125 -4.77 9.17 6.80
N LEU A 126 -5.93 9.42 7.39
CA LEU A 126 -6.84 10.46 6.85
C LEU A 126 -6.54 11.88 7.34
N LYS A 127 -5.72 12.03 8.38
CA LYS A 127 -5.44 13.34 8.99
C LYS A 127 -4.73 14.29 8.01
N ARG A 128 -5.32 15.45 7.73
CA ARG A 128 -4.67 16.52 6.94
C ARG A 128 -3.35 16.96 7.60
N PRO A 129 -2.24 17.07 6.86
CA PRO A 129 -1.02 17.66 7.38
C PRO A 129 -1.27 19.13 7.73
N THR A 130 -0.54 19.62 8.72
CA THR A 130 -0.62 21.01 9.20
C THR A 130 -0.32 22.06 8.14
N ARG A 131 0.25 21.65 6.99
CA ARG A 131 0.67 22.54 5.89
C ARG A 131 -0.30 22.61 4.71
N GLY A 132 -1.47 21.99 4.80
CA GLY A 132 -2.54 22.15 3.80
C GLY A 132 -2.35 21.39 2.48
N GLU A 133 -1.27 20.61 2.34
CA GLU A 133 -1.08 19.70 1.20
C GLU A 133 -1.94 18.45 1.35
N ASP A 134 -2.58 18.00 0.27
CA ASP A 134 -3.31 16.73 0.27
C ASP A 134 -2.32 15.56 0.10
N HIS A 135 -1.98 14.92 1.21
CA HIS A 135 -1.03 13.81 1.27
C HIS A 135 -1.59 12.49 0.68
N LEU A 136 -2.84 12.48 0.20
CA LEU A 136 -3.47 11.32 -0.44
C LEU A 136 -3.57 11.46 -1.97
N LEU A 137 -3.04 12.56 -2.56
CA LEU A 137 -3.04 12.79 -4.01
C LEU A 137 -2.38 11.67 -4.83
N TRP A 138 -1.51 10.86 -4.22
CA TRP A 138 -0.87 9.72 -4.88
C TRP A 138 -1.83 8.56 -5.19
N LEU A 139 -2.94 8.45 -4.45
CA LEU A 139 -3.78 7.26 -4.47
C LEU A 139 -4.48 7.08 -5.82
N ALA A 140 -5.10 8.13 -6.35
CA ALA A 140 -5.85 8.05 -7.59
C ALA A 140 -4.95 7.74 -8.80
N PRO A 141 -3.82 8.43 -9.04
CA PRO A 141 -2.89 8.07 -10.10
C PRO A 141 -2.37 6.63 -9.99
N LEU A 142 -2.05 6.19 -8.76
CA LEU A 142 -1.59 4.82 -8.54
C LEU A 142 -2.67 3.79 -8.87
N LEU A 143 -3.91 4.02 -8.42
CA LEU A 143 -5.04 3.14 -8.71
C LEU A 143 -5.36 3.14 -10.22
N ASP A 144 -5.26 4.28 -10.89
CA ASP A 144 -5.49 4.41 -12.33
C ASP A 144 -4.49 3.60 -13.16
N SER A 145 -3.25 3.46 -12.67
CA SER A 145 -2.19 2.68 -13.32
C SER A 145 -2.35 1.16 -13.28
N VAL A 146 -3.32 0.63 -12.53
CA VAL A 146 -3.49 -0.82 -12.32
C VAL A 146 -3.92 -1.52 -13.62
N GLN A 147 -3.11 -2.49 -14.06
CA GLN A 147 -3.37 -3.35 -15.22
C GLN A 147 -3.53 -4.82 -14.82
N ALA A 148 -4.39 -5.09 -13.83
CA ALA A 148 -4.57 -6.42 -13.23
C ALA A 148 -5.93 -7.04 -13.58
N PRO A 149 -6.06 -7.76 -14.72
CA PRO A 149 -7.35 -8.32 -15.17
C PRO A 149 -7.93 -9.39 -14.24
N LYS A 150 -7.11 -9.94 -13.33
CA LYS A 150 -7.53 -10.93 -12.32
C LYS A 150 -7.76 -10.33 -10.94
N LEU A 151 -7.75 -9.00 -10.81
CA LEU A 151 -8.02 -8.31 -9.56
C LEU A 151 -9.44 -8.59 -9.11
N ARG A 152 -9.60 -9.09 -7.88
CA ARG A 152 -10.89 -9.48 -7.30
C ARG A 152 -11.32 -8.57 -6.17
N ARG A 153 -10.36 -7.99 -5.44
CA ARG A 153 -10.62 -7.16 -4.27
C ARG A 153 -9.73 -5.94 -4.26
N VAL A 154 -10.34 -4.80 -3.96
CA VAL A 154 -9.65 -3.56 -3.60
C VAL A 154 -10.06 -3.20 -2.17
N LYS A 155 -9.08 -2.96 -1.29
CA LYS A 155 -9.32 -2.60 0.11
C LYS A 155 -8.67 -1.27 0.42
N PHE A 156 -9.40 -0.38 1.07
CA PHE A 156 -8.88 0.86 1.63
C PHE A 156 -8.92 0.75 3.15
N VAL A 157 -7.75 0.81 3.78
CA VAL A 157 -7.60 0.81 5.24
C VAL A 157 -7.33 2.24 5.67
N PHE A 158 -8.32 2.87 6.29
CA PHE A 158 -8.24 4.22 6.81
C PHE A 158 -7.91 4.22 8.30
N ARG A 159 -6.76 4.77 8.67
CA ARG A 159 -6.46 5.18 10.05
C ARG A 159 -6.90 6.62 10.24
N ALA A 160 -8.01 6.81 10.96
CA ALA A 160 -8.74 8.08 11.05
C ALA A 160 -8.59 8.78 12.41
N GLN A 161 -7.46 8.57 13.10
CA GLN A 161 -7.22 9.12 14.44
C GLN A 161 -7.23 10.66 14.44
N ASN A 162 -8.15 11.26 15.19
CA ASN A 162 -8.44 12.71 15.19
C ASN A 162 -8.90 13.27 13.83
N ALA A 163 -9.40 12.43 12.92
CA ALA A 163 -9.97 12.91 11.66
C ALA A 163 -11.41 13.40 11.90
N ASN A 164 -11.73 14.59 11.39
CA ASN A 164 -13.08 15.15 11.43
C ASN A 164 -13.80 14.95 10.09
N LEU A 165 -15.08 15.31 10.02
CA LEU A 165 -15.90 15.14 8.81
C LEU A 165 -15.30 15.84 7.57
N LYS A 166 -14.66 17.01 7.73
CA LYS A 166 -14.03 17.71 6.59
C LYS A 166 -12.85 16.93 6.02
N ASP A 167 -12.13 16.17 6.85
CA ASP A 167 -11.03 15.32 6.37
C ASP A 167 -11.58 14.21 5.47
N TRP A 168 -12.70 13.60 5.86
CA TRP A 168 -13.42 12.65 5.01
C TRP A 168 -13.93 13.31 3.73
N GLU A 169 -14.51 14.51 3.79
CA GLU A 169 -15.05 15.21 2.62
C GLU A 169 -13.98 15.64 1.61
N ALA A 170 -12.75 15.88 2.05
CA ALA A 170 -11.64 16.25 1.17
C ALA A 170 -11.01 15.07 0.43
N PHE A 171 -11.26 13.84 0.87
CA PHE A 171 -10.79 12.67 0.12
C PHE A 171 -11.43 12.64 -1.27
N ASP A 172 -10.64 12.30 -2.30
CA ASP A 172 -11.07 12.31 -3.70
C ASP A 172 -11.97 11.12 -4.06
N TRP A 173 -13.14 11.05 -3.44
CA TRP A 173 -14.09 9.95 -3.64
C TRP A 173 -14.54 9.82 -5.10
N ASN A 174 -14.71 10.95 -5.78
CA ASN A 174 -15.26 10.98 -7.13
C ASN A 174 -14.30 10.31 -8.11
N ASN A 175 -13.01 10.62 -8.03
CA ASN A 175 -12.00 10.03 -8.89
C ASN A 175 -11.81 8.54 -8.57
N ILE A 176 -11.76 8.16 -7.29
CA ILE A 176 -11.70 6.74 -6.90
C ILE A 176 -12.91 5.97 -7.43
N SER A 177 -14.12 6.54 -7.33
CA SER A 177 -15.32 5.94 -7.89
C SER A 177 -15.22 5.76 -9.40
N HIS A 178 -14.83 6.82 -10.12
CA HIS A 178 -14.71 6.81 -11.57
C HIS A 178 -13.70 5.78 -12.05
N ILE A 179 -12.53 5.72 -11.41
CA ILE A 179 -11.48 4.76 -11.72
C ILE A 179 -11.97 3.33 -11.52
N LEU A 180 -12.60 3.02 -10.38
CA LEU A 180 -13.08 1.67 -10.07
C LEU A 180 -14.26 1.23 -10.93
N ASP A 181 -15.01 2.17 -11.50
CA ASP A 181 -16.11 1.86 -12.41
C ASP A 181 -15.62 1.44 -13.81
N ASN A 182 -14.38 1.78 -14.17
CA ASN A 182 -13.79 1.47 -15.48
C ASN A 182 -13.86 -0.04 -15.81
N PRO A 183 -14.11 -0.41 -17.09
CA PRO A 183 -14.15 -1.80 -17.55
C PRO A 183 -12.96 -2.67 -17.16
N ARG A 184 -11.76 -2.10 -16.99
CA ARG A 184 -10.57 -2.85 -16.56
C ARG A 184 -10.69 -3.45 -15.16
N PHE A 185 -11.60 -2.92 -14.33
CA PHE A 185 -11.90 -3.44 -13.00
C PHE A 185 -13.11 -4.38 -12.99
N THR A 186 -13.68 -4.80 -14.13
CA THR A 186 -14.85 -5.71 -14.20
C THR A 186 -14.72 -6.99 -13.37
N SER A 187 -13.50 -7.51 -13.17
CA SER A 187 -13.23 -8.67 -12.32
C SER A 187 -13.33 -8.40 -10.80
N VAL A 188 -13.34 -7.13 -10.37
CA VAL A 188 -13.44 -6.74 -8.96
C VAL A 188 -14.83 -7.03 -8.44
N ARG A 189 -14.90 -7.89 -7.43
CA ARG A 189 -16.13 -8.35 -6.78
C ARG A 189 -16.37 -7.70 -5.43
N GLU A 190 -15.31 -7.14 -4.83
CA GLU A 190 -15.36 -6.54 -3.51
C GLU A 190 -14.53 -5.28 -3.46
N VAL A 191 -15.16 -4.17 -3.06
CA VAL A 191 -14.49 -2.93 -2.66
C VAL A 191 -14.72 -2.73 -1.17
N LEU A 192 -13.66 -2.83 -0.38
CA LEU A 192 -13.74 -2.83 1.08
C LEU A 192 -13.17 -1.54 1.65
N PHE A 193 -13.89 -0.93 2.58
CA PHE A 193 -13.43 0.20 3.38
C PHE A 193 -13.33 -0.25 4.83
N TYR A 194 -12.12 -0.26 5.35
CA TYR A 194 -11.83 -0.67 6.72
C TYR A 194 -11.29 0.53 7.48
N VAL A 195 -12.05 1.00 8.45
CA VAL A 195 -11.76 2.24 9.18
C VAL A 195 -11.35 1.89 10.61
N THR A 196 -10.20 2.40 11.04
CA THR A 196 -9.65 2.19 12.39
C THR A 196 -9.38 3.51 13.10
N HIS A 197 -9.49 3.50 14.42
CA HIS A 197 -9.22 4.66 15.28
C HIS A 197 -10.01 5.90 14.84
N CYS A 198 -11.31 5.76 14.60
CA CYS A 198 -12.16 6.85 14.14
C CYS A 198 -13.07 7.34 15.26
N ASP A 199 -13.05 8.65 15.51
CA ASP A 199 -13.86 9.29 16.53
C ASP A 199 -15.30 9.60 16.04
N LEU A 200 -15.56 9.47 14.73
CA LEU A 200 -16.89 9.65 14.17
C LEU A 200 -17.75 8.38 14.34
N PRO A 201 -19.08 8.53 14.50
CA PRO A 201 -19.99 7.38 14.55
C PRO A 201 -19.91 6.53 13.28
N GLU A 202 -19.99 5.20 13.43
CA GLU A 202 -19.95 4.25 12.31
C GLU A 202 -21.02 4.54 11.25
N THR A 203 -22.23 4.89 11.69
CA THR A 203 -23.33 5.26 10.79
C THR A 203 -23.02 6.47 9.92
N THR A 204 -22.27 7.45 10.45
CA THR A 204 -21.87 8.66 9.74
C THR A 204 -20.84 8.32 8.65
N VAL A 205 -19.81 7.55 9.01
CA VAL A 205 -18.74 7.16 8.07
C VAL A 205 -19.29 6.24 6.98
N ALA A 206 -20.05 5.22 7.35
CA ALA A 206 -20.67 4.30 6.39
C ALA A 206 -21.63 5.03 5.43
N SER A 207 -22.49 5.90 5.95
CA SER A 207 -23.42 6.71 5.13
C SER A 207 -22.66 7.60 4.14
N LEU A 208 -21.58 8.26 4.58
CA LEU A 208 -20.75 9.09 3.71
C LEU A 208 -20.13 8.26 2.58
N ILE A 209 -19.48 7.13 2.89
CA ILE A 209 -18.84 6.27 1.89
C ILE A 209 -19.88 5.71 0.91
N HIS A 210 -21.03 5.22 1.40
CA HIS A 210 -22.09 4.71 0.55
C HIS A 210 -22.69 5.79 -0.36
N LYS A 211 -22.89 7.02 0.16
CA LYS A 211 -23.36 8.15 -0.65
C LYS A 211 -22.36 8.50 -1.75
N ARG A 212 -21.06 8.46 -1.44
CA ARG A 212 -19.99 8.84 -2.37
C ARG A 212 -19.67 7.76 -3.42
N LEU A 213 -19.81 6.48 -3.05
CA LEU A 213 -19.42 5.33 -3.88
C LEU A 213 -20.62 4.47 -4.28
N GLY A 214 -21.84 4.99 -4.19
CA GLY A 214 -23.08 4.24 -4.45
C GLY A 214 -23.11 3.58 -5.83
N ALA A 215 -22.47 4.19 -6.84
CA ALA A 215 -22.32 3.62 -8.18
C ALA A 215 -21.59 2.26 -8.15
N LEU A 216 -20.68 2.03 -7.20
CA LEU A 216 -19.95 0.78 -7.03
C LEU A 216 -20.73 -0.29 -6.25
N GLY A 217 -22.01 -0.08 -5.95
CA GLY A 217 -22.83 -1.04 -5.21
C GLY A 217 -22.85 -2.44 -5.85
N HIS A 218 -22.79 -2.50 -7.18
CA HIS A 218 -22.70 -3.75 -7.94
C HIS A 218 -21.37 -4.52 -7.76
N ARG A 219 -20.35 -3.90 -7.14
CA ARG A 219 -19.00 -4.46 -6.88
C ARG A 219 -18.79 -4.83 -5.42
N GLY A 220 -19.87 -5.14 -4.70
CA GLY A 220 -19.80 -5.64 -3.32
C GLY A 220 -19.19 -4.64 -2.35
N LEU A 221 -19.57 -3.35 -2.45
CA LEU A 221 -19.11 -2.30 -1.54
C LEU A 221 -19.44 -2.65 -0.09
N ARG A 222 -18.42 -2.71 0.77
CA ARG A 222 -18.58 -2.93 2.22
C ARG A 222 -17.77 -1.94 3.02
N VAL A 223 -18.35 -1.48 4.11
CA VAL A 223 -17.69 -0.62 5.10
C VAL A 223 -17.64 -1.37 6.43
N THR A 224 -16.51 -1.31 7.11
CA THR A 224 -16.33 -1.86 8.45
C THR A 224 -15.53 -0.89 9.27
N GLN A 225 -16.05 -0.49 10.43
CA GLN A 225 -15.35 0.36 11.37
C GLN A 225 -14.96 -0.45 12.62
N ARG A 226 -13.70 -0.33 13.04
CA ARG A 226 -13.25 -0.76 14.37
C ARG A 226 -12.83 0.46 15.17
N MET A 227 -13.40 0.60 16.35
CA MET A 227 -13.02 1.65 17.31
C MET A 227 -11.62 1.36 17.86
#